data_AF-H8G8N4-F1
#
_entry.id   AF-H8G8N4-F1
#
_cell.length_a   1.000
_cell.length_b   1.000
_cell.length_c   1.000
_cell.angle_alpha   90.00
_cell.angle_beta   90.00
_cell.angle_gamma   90.00
#
_symmetry.space_group_name_H-M   'P 1'
#
loop_
_entity.id
_entity.type
_entity.pdbx_description
1 polymer ?
#
loop_
_entity_poly.entity_id
_entity_poly.type
_entity_poly.pdbx_seq_one_letter_code
_entity_poly.pdbx_strand_id
1 'polypeptide(L)'
;MKQRNQGRDTIRFRLALDRSDLAIALVGLLTGAFAAVAYYSFPLRSLAHTFGVWIVLSAMVAKGNKPIPACKRVSIALLAAVFAFYVGKGLTYSVLYSGTTYPVHVFDLVVWSGLAVAAGAALGLSLRFVGDRDWRGTIATASAIGLAWGDVIRRIGFDLGDDLVLTLFTVLVTALLLAVGSRSLRQVAGNSLLAIPLIVPGFLIASAPDLLEQLLITGSFSGIL
;
A
#
# COMPACT_ATOMS: atom_id res chain seq x y z
N MET A 1 12.32 -28.42 45.62
CA MET A 1 12.34 -27.03 45.12
C MET A 1 13.36 -26.92 44.00
N LYS A 2 12.93 -26.84 42.74
CA LYS A 2 13.80 -26.84 41.55
C LYS A 2 13.77 -25.43 40.96
N GLN A 3 14.86 -24.68 41.13
CA GLN A 3 15.01 -23.30 40.65
C GLN A 3 14.80 -23.24 39.13
N ARG A 4 13.76 -22.52 38.72
CA ARG A 4 13.56 -22.10 37.33
C ARG A 4 14.67 -21.10 36.99
N ASN A 5 15.68 -21.56 36.26
CA ASN A 5 16.58 -20.68 35.53
C ASN A 5 15.77 -20.02 34.41
N GLN A 6 15.14 -18.89 34.74
CA GLN A 6 14.73 -17.85 33.80
C GLN A 6 16.00 -17.23 33.24
N GLY A 7 16.64 -17.94 32.31
CA GLY A 7 17.64 -17.37 31.43
C GLY A 7 16.96 -16.23 30.68
N ARG A 8 17.36 -15.00 31.01
CA ARG A 8 17.07 -13.80 30.23
C ARG A 8 17.59 -14.06 28.82
N ASP A 9 16.69 -14.48 27.93
CA ASP A 9 16.89 -14.34 26.50
C ASP A 9 17.07 -12.85 26.23
N THR A 10 18.34 -12.48 26.15
CA THR A 10 18.78 -11.18 25.73
C THR A 10 18.16 -10.96 24.37
N ILE A 11 17.20 -10.03 24.30
CA ILE A 11 16.58 -9.53 23.08
C ILE A 11 17.71 -8.90 22.25
N ARG A 12 18.47 -9.72 21.54
CA ARG A 12 19.39 -9.27 20.51
C ARG A 12 18.50 -8.79 19.37
N PHE A 13 18.15 -7.50 19.41
CA PHE A 13 17.69 -6.76 18.25
C PHE A 13 18.82 -6.83 17.20
N ARG A 14 18.87 -7.92 16.42
CA ARG A 14 19.65 -7.96 15.20
C ARG A 14 18.96 -7.04 14.21
N LEU A 15 19.39 -5.78 14.19
CA LEU A 15 19.09 -4.76 13.17
C LEU A 15 19.75 -5.08 11.81
N ALA A 16 20.12 -6.33 11.55
CA ALA A 16 20.68 -6.73 10.27
C ALA A 16 19.54 -6.99 9.29
N LEU A 17 19.49 -6.22 8.21
CA LEU A 17 18.65 -6.51 7.04
C LEU A 17 19.10 -7.85 6.47
N ASP A 18 18.17 -8.79 6.30
CA ASP A 18 18.44 -10.04 5.59
C ASP A 18 18.30 -9.85 4.06
N ARG A 19 18.71 -10.84 3.28
CA ARG A 19 18.60 -10.79 1.81
C ARG A 19 17.14 -10.64 1.33
N SER A 20 16.18 -11.14 2.10
CA SER A 20 14.77 -11.02 1.75
C SER A 20 14.25 -9.60 1.96
N ASP A 21 14.70 -8.90 3.00
CA ASP A 21 14.38 -7.50 3.24
C ASP A 21 14.93 -6.61 2.11
N LEU A 22 16.13 -6.91 1.60
CA LEU A 22 16.70 -6.22 0.44
C LEU A 22 15.87 -6.44 -0.84
N ALA A 23 15.44 -7.68 -1.09
CA ALA A 23 14.58 -7.97 -2.24
C ALA A 23 13.23 -7.24 -2.13
N ILE A 24 12.66 -7.17 -0.93
CA ILE A 24 11.41 -6.45 -0.66
C ILE A 24 11.59 -4.94 -0.88
N ALA A 25 12.68 -4.37 -0.39
CA ALA A 25 13.03 -2.97 -0.64
C ALA A 25 13.19 -2.71 -2.15
N LEU A 26 13.85 -3.60 -2.89
CA LEU A 26 14.01 -3.48 -4.34
C LEU A 26 12.67 -3.49 -5.08
N VAL A 27 11.74 -4.37 -4.73
CA VAL A 27 10.39 -4.38 -5.31
C VAL A 27 9.64 -3.08 -4.96
N GLY A 28 9.80 -2.58 -3.73
CA GLY A 28 9.32 -1.25 -3.33
C GLY A 28 9.88 -0.14 -4.23
N LEU A 29 11.20 -0.09 -4.42
CA LEU A 29 11.86 0.87 -5.31
C LEU A 29 11.32 0.80 -6.75
N LEU A 30 11.15 -0.42 -7.30
CA LEU A 30 10.65 -0.60 -8.66
C LEU A 30 9.22 -0.09 -8.83
N THR A 31 8.33 -0.36 -7.86
CA THR A 31 6.95 0.14 -7.90
C THR A 31 6.86 1.66 -7.73
N GLY A 32 7.71 2.24 -6.87
CA GLY A 32 7.83 3.70 -6.73
C GLY A 32 8.39 4.38 -7.97
N ALA A 33 9.42 3.79 -8.61
CA ALA A 33 9.97 4.28 -9.86
C ALA A 33 8.96 4.19 -11.01
N PHE A 34 8.19 3.10 -11.08
CA PHE A 34 7.07 2.97 -12.02
C PHE A 34 6.05 4.10 -11.82
N ALA A 35 5.62 4.36 -10.58
CA ALA A 35 4.70 5.45 -10.28
C ALA A 35 5.26 6.83 -10.66
N ALA A 36 6.56 7.06 -10.47
CA ALA A 36 7.22 8.31 -10.86
C ALA A 36 7.20 8.54 -12.38
N VAL A 37 7.43 7.50 -13.17
CA VAL A 37 7.32 7.57 -14.64
C VAL A 37 5.87 7.74 -15.07
N ALA A 38 4.97 6.97 -14.47
CA ALA A 38 3.54 7.02 -14.75
C ALA A 38 2.96 8.43 -14.50
N TYR A 39 3.45 9.15 -13.48
CA TYR A 39 3.02 10.51 -13.13
C TYR A 39 3.08 11.48 -14.33
N TYR A 40 4.12 11.37 -15.16
CA TYR A 40 4.31 12.22 -16.34
C TYR A 40 3.71 11.63 -17.63
N SER A 41 3.18 10.42 -17.60
CA SER A 41 2.56 9.77 -18.75
C SER A 41 1.04 9.99 -18.73
N PHE A 42 0.48 10.68 -19.72
CA PHE A 42 -0.96 10.94 -19.80
C PHE A 42 -1.83 9.68 -19.59
N PRO A 43 -1.62 8.55 -20.29
CA PRO A 43 -2.47 7.37 -20.11
C PRO A 43 -2.25 6.63 -18.78
N LEU A 44 -1.14 6.85 -18.08
CA LEU A 44 -0.79 6.12 -16.84
C LEU A 44 -0.84 6.99 -15.59
N ARG A 45 -1.10 8.30 -15.73
CA ARG A 45 -1.00 9.26 -14.63
C ARG A 45 -1.82 8.83 -13.43
N SER A 46 -3.02 8.33 -13.64
CA SER A 46 -3.90 7.86 -12.57
C SER A 46 -3.31 6.70 -11.79
N LEU A 47 -2.50 5.86 -12.43
CA LEU A 47 -1.78 4.76 -11.76
C LEU A 47 -0.69 5.26 -10.82
N ALA A 48 -0.13 6.45 -11.06
CA ALA A 48 0.84 7.05 -10.15
C ALA A 48 0.22 7.49 -8.82
N HIS A 49 -1.10 7.64 -8.81
CA HIS A 49 -1.83 8.18 -7.67
C HIS A 49 -2.67 7.11 -6.96
N THR A 50 -3.00 5.98 -7.59
CA THR A 50 -3.75 4.90 -6.93
C THR A 50 -2.90 4.07 -5.96
N PHE A 51 -3.52 3.57 -4.90
CA PHE A 51 -2.88 2.66 -3.95
C PHE A 51 -2.79 1.20 -4.41
N GLY A 52 -3.44 0.83 -5.52
CA GLY A 52 -3.62 -0.57 -5.94
C GLY A 52 -2.32 -1.40 -5.98
N VAL A 53 -1.24 -0.88 -6.58
CA VAL A 53 0.04 -1.61 -6.66
C VAL A 53 0.65 -1.89 -5.28
N TRP A 54 0.55 -0.91 -4.37
CA TRP A 54 1.09 -1.02 -3.02
C TRP A 54 0.22 -1.88 -2.11
N ILE A 55 -1.09 -1.96 -2.34
CA ILE A 55 -1.99 -2.89 -1.66
C ILE A 55 -1.63 -4.33 -2.01
N VAL A 56 -1.44 -4.65 -3.30
CA VAL A 56 -1.02 -5.99 -3.76
C VAL A 56 0.34 -6.34 -3.18
N LEU A 57 1.31 -5.42 -3.28
CA LEU A 57 2.64 -5.59 -2.70
C LEU A 57 2.55 -5.90 -1.20
N SER A 58 1.77 -5.12 -0.46
CA SER A 58 1.58 -5.32 0.99
C SER A 58 0.96 -6.68 1.30
N ALA A 59 -0.06 -7.10 0.56
CA ALA A 59 -0.69 -8.41 0.73
C ALA A 59 0.30 -9.56 0.48
N MET A 60 1.07 -9.48 -0.60
CA MET A 60 2.07 -10.51 -0.95
C MET A 60 3.20 -10.59 0.09
N VAL A 61 3.68 -9.44 0.55
CA VAL A 61 4.78 -9.34 1.52
C VAL A 61 4.34 -9.75 2.93
N ALA A 62 3.13 -9.39 3.35
CA ALA A 62 2.62 -9.69 4.68
C ALA A 62 2.20 -11.16 4.84
N LYS A 63 1.59 -11.74 3.80
CA LYS A 63 0.96 -13.07 3.83
C LYS A 63 1.81 -14.15 4.51
N GLY A 64 1.21 -14.85 5.47
CA GLY A 64 1.79 -15.99 6.17
C GLY A 64 2.92 -15.64 7.15
N ASN A 65 3.30 -14.36 7.29
CA ASN A 65 4.34 -13.95 8.22
C ASN A 65 3.79 -13.71 9.63
N LYS A 66 4.68 -13.84 10.62
CA LYS A 66 4.41 -13.38 12.00
C LYS A 66 4.20 -11.86 12.03
N PRO A 67 3.47 -11.31 13.03
CA PRO A 67 3.19 -9.87 13.16
C PRO A 67 4.38 -8.96 12.89
N ILE A 68 5.47 -9.14 13.65
CA ILE A 68 6.61 -8.21 13.62
C ILE A 68 7.31 -8.25 12.24
N PRO A 69 7.67 -9.42 11.68
CA PRO A 69 8.22 -9.49 10.31
C PRO A 69 7.28 -8.91 9.25
N ALA A 70 5.96 -9.14 9.35
CA ALA A 70 5.00 -8.61 8.38
C ALA A 70 4.97 -7.08 8.40
N CYS A 71 4.80 -6.47 9.58
CA CYS A 71 4.85 -5.01 9.75
C CYS A 71 6.18 -4.44 9.23
N LYS A 72 7.32 -5.00 9.68
CA LYS A 72 8.66 -4.55 9.28
C LYS A 72 8.81 -4.54 7.75
N ARG A 73 8.49 -5.66 7.11
CA ARG A 73 8.71 -5.85 5.68
C ARG A 73 7.80 -4.99 4.82
N VAL A 74 6.52 -4.85 5.17
CA VAL A 74 5.62 -3.96 4.45
C VAL A 74 6.05 -2.50 4.63
N SER A 75 6.41 -2.07 5.84
CA SER A 75 6.94 -0.72 6.05
C SER A 75 8.20 -0.45 5.23
N ILE A 76 9.14 -1.41 5.15
CA ILE A 76 10.33 -1.30 4.28
C ILE A 76 9.92 -1.13 2.80
N ALA A 77 9.00 -1.95 2.31
CA ALA A 77 8.55 -1.92 0.92
C ALA A 77 7.91 -0.56 0.56
N LEU A 78 7.01 -0.08 1.41
CA LEU A 78 6.30 1.19 1.19
C LEU A 78 7.23 2.38 1.33
N LEU A 79 8.14 2.38 2.32
CA LEU A 79 9.12 3.44 2.49
C LEU A 79 10.02 3.54 1.25
N ALA A 80 10.53 2.40 0.78
CA ALA A 80 11.33 2.35 -0.45
C ALA A 80 10.55 2.89 -1.66
N ALA A 81 9.28 2.55 -1.79
CA ALA A 81 8.43 3.06 -2.87
C ALA A 81 8.23 4.59 -2.79
N VAL A 82 7.99 5.15 -1.59
CA VAL A 82 7.86 6.61 -1.41
C VAL A 82 9.15 7.33 -1.80
N PHE A 83 10.30 6.87 -1.32
CA PHE A 83 11.60 7.46 -1.69
C PHE A 83 11.82 7.40 -3.20
N ALA A 84 11.61 6.24 -3.82
CA ALA A 84 11.75 6.08 -5.27
C ALA A 84 10.78 6.95 -6.06
N PHE A 85 9.54 7.13 -5.58
CA PHE A 85 8.55 7.98 -6.22
C PHE A 85 8.98 9.46 -6.18
N TYR A 86 9.32 10.01 -5.00
CA TYR A 86 9.67 11.43 -4.87
C TYR A 86 10.96 11.80 -5.60
N VAL A 87 12.01 10.99 -5.45
CA VAL A 87 13.27 11.19 -6.17
C VAL A 87 13.08 10.94 -7.67
N GLY A 88 12.39 9.85 -8.01
CA GLY A 88 12.12 9.47 -9.39
C GLY A 88 11.31 10.51 -10.15
N LYS A 89 10.36 11.21 -9.50
CA LYS A 89 9.63 12.33 -10.11
C LYS A 89 10.59 13.42 -10.57
N GLY A 90 11.49 13.86 -9.68
CA GLY A 90 12.46 14.90 -10.01
C GLY A 90 13.41 14.51 -11.14
N LEU A 91 13.88 13.26 -11.13
CA LEU A 91 14.73 12.71 -12.19
C LEU A 91 13.98 12.62 -13.53
N THR A 92 12.77 12.05 -13.53
CA THR A 92 11.95 11.90 -14.73
C THR A 92 11.61 13.26 -15.33
N TYR A 93 11.27 14.24 -14.49
CA TYR A 93 11.04 15.61 -14.94
C TYR A 93 12.28 16.21 -15.61
N SER A 94 13.45 16.08 -14.99
CA SER A 94 14.70 16.63 -15.52
C SER A 94 15.09 16.01 -16.87
N VAL A 95 14.72 14.74 -17.10
CA VAL A 95 14.90 14.05 -18.39
C VAL A 95 13.91 14.55 -19.44
N LEU A 96 12.63 14.73 -19.08
CA LEU A 96 11.58 15.17 -20.00
C LEU A 96 11.64 16.67 -20.34
N TYR A 97 12.12 17.49 -19.41
CA TYR A 97 12.13 18.95 -19.50
C TYR A 97 13.55 19.50 -19.25
N SER A 98 14.44 19.27 -20.21
CA SER A 98 15.85 19.66 -20.13
C SER A 98 16.03 21.15 -19.79
N GLY A 99 16.93 21.46 -18.86
CA GLY A 99 17.22 22.84 -18.43
C GLY A 99 16.33 23.37 -17.30
N THR A 100 15.42 22.54 -16.78
CA THR A 100 14.59 22.87 -15.62
C THR A 100 14.81 21.86 -14.50
N THR A 101 14.77 22.32 -13.25
CA THR A 101 14.89 21.46 -12.05
C THR A 101 13.56 21.38 -11.33
N TYR A 102 13.10 20.16 -11.04
CA TYR A 102 11.95 19.95 -10.17
C TYR A 102 12.42 19.77 -8.73
N PRO A 103 12.13 20.71 -7.81
CA PRO A 103 12.57 20.58 -6.44
C PRO A 103 11.86 19.41 -5.74
N VAL A 104 12.63 18.60 -5.02
CA VAL A 104 12.05 17.60 -4.10
C VAL A 104 11.63 18.32 -2.82
N HIS A 105 10.33 18.39 -2.58
CA HIS A 105 9.77 18.95 -1.35
C HIS A 105 10.06 17.98 -0.18
N VAL A 106 11.10 18.30 0.60
CA VAL A 106 11.56 17.46 1.72
C VAL A 106 10.47 17.26 2.77
N PHE A 107 9.64 18.27 3.01
CA PHE A 107 8.51 18.17 3.93
C PHE A 107 7.54 17.06 3.51
N ASP A 108 7.09 17.07 2.26
CA ASP A 108 6.21 16.03 1.72
C ASP A 108 6.85 14.65 1.82
N LEU A 109 8.13 14.53 1.46
CA LEU A 109 8.85 13.27 1.57
C LEU A 109 8.85 12.73 3.00
N VAL A 110 9.06 13.59 4.02
CA VAL A 110 9.02 13.19 5.43
C VAL A 110 7.62 12.77 5.86
N VAL A 111 6.59 13.56 5.51
CA VAL A 111 5.19 13.25 5.85
C VAL A 111 4.76 11.91 5.24
N TRP A 112 4.99 11.73 3.94
CA TRP A 112 4.63 10.51 3.23
C TRP A 112 5.45 9.30 3.67
N SER A 113 6.71 9.51 4.09
CA SER A 113 7.52 8.44 4.71
C SER A 113 6.93 8.00 6.05
N GLY A 114 6.49 8.95 6.88
CA GLY A 114 5.81 8.64 8.15
C GLY A 114 4.51 7.86 7.93
N LEU A 115 3.70 8.30 6.98
CA LEU A 115 2.47 7.60 6.57
C LEU A 115 2.76 6.20 6.03
N ALA A 116 3.81 6.02 5.22
CA ALA A 116 4.21 4.72 4.69
C ALA A 116 4.60 3.72 5.79
N VAL A 117 5.30 4.18 6.84
CA VAL A 117 5.63 3.34 7.99
C VAL A 117 4.38 2.95 8.75
N ALA A 118 3.50 3.91 9.05
CA ALA A 118 2.24 3.67 9.76
C ALA A 118 1.30 2.73 8.98
N ALA A 119 1.10 3.01 7.69
CA ALA A 119 0.33 2.16 6.78
C ALA A 119 0.97 0.77 6.68
N GLY A 120 2.29 0.68 6.58
CA GLY A 120 2.98 -0.61 6.51
C GLY A 120 2.83 -1.45 7.78
N ALA A 121 2.81 -0.82 8.95
CA ALA A 121 2.53 -1.52 10.19
C ALA A 121 1.07 -2.03 10.23
N ALA A 122 0.11 -1.19 9.86
CA ALA A 122 -1.32 -1.55 9.83
C ALA A 122 -1.61 -2.65 8.81
N LEU A 123 -1.16 -2.48 7.56
CA LEU A 123 -1.34 -3.44 6.46
C LEU A 123 -0.56 -4.73 6.72
N GLY A 124 0.66 -4.66 7.24
CA GLY A 124 1.42 -5.84 7.63
C GLY A 124 0.72 -6.67 8.71
N LEU A 125 0.08 -6.00 9.67
CA LEU A 125 -0.68 -6.68 10.73
C LEU A 125 -1.97 -7.33 10.20
N SER A 126 -2.72 -6.61 9.37
CA SER A 126 -4.04 -7.04 8.88
C SER A 126 -3.94 -8.05 7.72
N LEU A 127 -3.06 -7.80 6.76
CA LEU A 127 -2.95 -8.60 5.53
C LEU A 127 -2.10 -9.86 5.70
N ARG A 128 -1.48 -10.09 6.86
CA ARG A 128 -0.74 -11.34 7.11
C ARG A 128 -1.61 -12.60 6.99
N PHE A 129 -2.92 -12.46 7.19
CA PHE A 129 -3.88 -13.56 7.12
C PHE A 129 -4.36 -13.85 5.69
N VAL A 130 -3.98 -13.05 4.68
CA VAL A 130 -4.40 -13.25 3.29
C VAL A 130 -4.07 -14.67 2.84
N GLY A 131 -5.07 -15.41 2.34
CA GLY A 131 -4.90 -16.79 1.88
C GLY A 131 -5.05 -17.87 2.95
N ASP A 132 -5.33 -17.50 4.20
CA ASP A 132 -5.74 -18.43 5.26
C ASP A 132 -7.13 -19.03 4.94
N ARG A 133 -7.39 -20.23 5.48
CA ARG A 133 -8.64 -20.97 5.22
C ARG A 133 -9.82 -20.55 6.11
N ASP A 134 -9.55 -19.78 7.15
CA ASP A 134 -10.55 -19.35 8.13
C ASP A 134 -11.18 -18.00 7.76
N TRP A 135 -12.07 -17.50 8.61
CA TRP A 135 -12.75 -16.22 8.41
C TRP A 135 -11.79 -15.03 8.39
N ARG A 136 -10.62 -15.13 9.04
CA ARG A 136 -9.63 -14.04 9.08
C ARG A 136 -9.00 -13.85 7.71
N GLY A 137 -8.69 -14.96 7.02
CA GLY A 137 -8.19 -14.90 5.64
C GLY A 137 -9.22 -14.30 4.67
N THR A 138 -10.50 -14.64 4.86
CA THR A 138 -11.60 -14.04 4.08
C THR A 138 -11.69 -12.54 4.30
N ILE A 139 -11.72 -12.09 5.56
CA ILE A 139 -11.78 -10.65 5.89
C ILE A 139 -10.55 -9.93 5.36
N ALA A 140 -9.34 -10.44 5.60
CA ALA A 140 -8.11 -9.77 5.16
C ALA A 140 -8.06 -9.60 3.63
N THR A 141 -8.46 -10.63 2.88
CA THR A 141 -8.52 -10.57 1.41
C THR A 141 -9.61 -9.61 0.93
N ALA A 142 -10.81 -9.69 1.51
CA ALA A 142 -11.93 -8.81 1.19
C ALA A 142 -11.63 -7.34 1.53
N SER A 143 -10.95 -7.07 2.65
CA SER A 143 -10.50 -5.73 3.04
C SER A 143 -9.48 -5.17 2.07
N ALA A 144 -8.53 -5.97 1.57
CA ALA A 144 -7.59 -5.52 0.55
C ALA A 144 -8.30 -5.14 -0.76
N ILE A 145 -9.29 -5.93 -1.18
CA ILE A 145 -10.11 -5.63 -2.37
C ILE A 145 -10.96 -4.38 -2.14
N GLY A 146 -11.63 -4.28 -0.98
CA GLY A 146 -12.43 -3.12 -0.59
C GLY A 146 -11.60 -1.84 -0.53
N LEU A 147 -10.36 -1.91 -0.04
CA LEU A 147 -9.41 -0.78 -0.04
C LEU A 147 -9.02 -0.36 -1.47
N ALA A 148 -8.78 -1.31 -2.37
CA ALA A 148 -8.45 -1.00 -3.77
C ALA A 148 -9.63 -0.31 -4.49
N TRP A 149 -10.84 -0.85 -4.36
CA TRP A 149 -12.04 -0.23 -4.95
C TRP A 149 -12.43 1.08 -4.28
N GLY A 150 -12.25 1.18 -2.96
CA GLY A 150 -12.46 2.43 -2.22
C GLY A 150 -11.55 3.55 -2.72
N ASP A 151 -10.29 3.25 -3.02
CA ASP A 151 -9.37 4.21 -3.64
C ASP A 151 -9.78 4.61 -5.06
N VAL A 152 -10.27 3.68 -5.89
CA VAL A 152 -10.80 4.03 -7.23
C VAL A 152 -12.00 4.95 -7.11
N ILE A 153 -12.99 4.60 -6.30
CA ILE A 153 -14.21 5.40 -6.15
C ILE A 153 -13.89 6.79 -5.60
N ARG A 154 -12.90 6.90 -4.72
CA ARG A 154 -12.38 8.19 -4.25
C ARG A 154 -11.82 9.06 -5.37
N ARG A 155 -11.25 8.45 -6.41
CA ARG A 155 -10.57 9.16 -7.51
C ARG A 155 -11.50 9.56 -8.64
N ILE A 156 -12.38 8.66 -9.05
CA ILE A 156 -13.23 8.83 -10.25
C ILE A 156 -14.73 8.76 -9.94
N GLY A 157 -15.09 8.69 -8.66
CA GLY A 157 -16.49 8.54 -8.24
C GLY A 157 -17.08 7.19 -8.63
N PHE A 158 -18.36 7.19 -8.99
CA PHE A 158 -19.08 6.00 -9.44
C PHE A 158 -19.09 5.84 -10.96
N ASP A 159 -18.57 6.81 -11.71
CA ASP A 159 -18.42 6.70 -13.16
C ASP A 159 -17.13 5.97 -13.51
N LEU A 160 -17.19 4.65 -13.53
CA LEU A 160 -16.04 3.79 -13.84
C LEU A 160 -15.53 3.94 -15.29
N GLY A 161 -16.28 4.65 -16.15
CA GLY A 161 -15.91 4.97 -17.52
C GLY A 161 -14.99 6.17 -17.67
N ASP A 162 -14.93 7.05 -16.67
CA ASP A 162 -14.12 8.29 -16.70
C ASP A 162 -12.62 7.99 -16.81
N ASP A 163 -12.17 6.91 -16.17
CA ASP A 163 -10.79 6.42 -16.28
C ASP A 163 -10.74 4.90 -16.44
N LEU A 164 -10.86 4.47 -17.70
CA LEU A 164 -10.83 3.06 -18.06
C LEU A 164 -9.50 2.38 -17.66
N VAL A 165 -8.37 3.11 -17.69
CA VAL A 165 -7.06 2.53 -17.35
C VAL A 165 -7.01 2.18 -15.86
N LEU A 166 -7.45 3.10 -14.99
CA LEU A 166 -7.52 2.87 -13.55
C LEU A 166 -8.51 1.76 -13.20
N THR A 167 -9.69 1.73 -13.84
CA THR A 167 -10.70 0.69 -13.63
C THR A 167 -10.16 -0.68 -14.02
N LEU A 168 -9.59 -0.83 -15.23
CA LEU A 168 -9.03 -2.11 -15.69
C LEU A 168 -7.86 -2.57 -14.81
N PHE A 169 -6.99 -1.64 -14.41
CA PHE A 169 -5.92 -1.95 -13.47
C PHE A 169 -6.46 -2.46 -12.13
N THR A 170 -7.55 -1.88 -11.63
CA THR A 170 -8.15 -2.30 -10.35
C THR A 170 -8.86 -3.65 -10.44
N VAL A 171 -9.45 -3.97 -11.59
CA VAL A 171 -9.93 -5.32 -11.89
C VAL A 171 -8.77 -6.31 -11.85
N LEU A 172 -7.61 -5.98 -12.45
CA LEU A 172 -6.42 -6.82 -12.39
C LEU A 172 -5.89 -6.99 -10.96
N VAL A 173 -5.83 -5.90 -10.18
CA VAL A 173 -5.49 -5.94 -8.75
C VAL A 173 -6.44 -6.86 -7.98
N THR A 174 -7.75 -6.75 -8.23
CA THR A 174 -8.76 -7.61 -7.61
C THR A 174 -8.53 -9.07 -7.96
N ALA A 175 -8.27 -9.38 -9.23
CA ALA A 175 -7.99 -10.74 -9.69
C ALA A 175 -6.73 -11.31 -9.03
N LEU A 176 -5.66 -10.51 -8.90
CA LEU A 176 -4.43 -10.91 -8.21
C LEU A 176 -4.67 -11.16 -6.71
N LEU A 177 -5.40 -10.27 -6.04
CA LEU A 177 -5.76 -10.44 -4.63
C LEU A 177 -6.62 -11.69 -4.40
N LEU A 178 -7.58 -11.97 -5.29
CA LEU A 178 -8.37 -13.20 -5.24
C LEU A 178 -7.51 -14.45 -5.50
N ALA A 179 -6.61 -14.41 -6.48
CA ALA A 179 -5.73 -15.52 -6.81
C ALA A 179 -4.76 -15.84 -5.65
N VAL A 180 -4.25 -14.81 -4.98
CA VAL A 180 -3.35 -14.98 -3.82
C VAL A 180 -4.13 -15.32 -2.55
N GLY A 181 -5.31 -14.75 -2.37
CA GLY A 181 -6.09 -14.82 -1.12
C GLY A 181 -7.12 -15.95 -1.04
N SER A 182 -7.41 -16.64 -2.16
CA SER A 182 -8.44 -17.69 -2.20
C SER A 182 -7.84 -19.07 -2.47
N ARG A 183 -8.34 -20.10 -1.80
CA ARG A 183 -7.95 -21.51 -1.99
C ARG A 183 -9.06 -22.37 -2.60
N SER A 184 -10.24 -21.80 -2.80
CA SER A 184 -11.41 -22.48 -3.38
C SER A 184 -12.37 -21.48 -4.02
N LEU A 185 -13.23 -21.93 -4.92
CA LEU A 185 -14.27 -21.09 -5.54
C LEU A 185 -15.24 -20.53 -4.50
N ARG A 186 -15.54 -21.29 -3.45
CA ARG A 186 -16.37 -20.82 -2.34
C ARG A 186 -15.74 -19.62 -1.62
N GLN A 187 -14.41 -19.64 -1.44
CA GLN A 187 -13.70 -18.48 -0.88
C GLN A 187 -13.65 -17.30 -1.86
N VAL A 188 -13.51 -17.54 -3.17
CA VAL A 188 -13.59 -16.46 -4.17
C VAL A 188 -14.92 -15.72 -4.06
N ALA A 189 -16.03 -16.47 -4.03
CA ALA A 189 -17.37 -15.90 -3.86
C ALA A 189 -17.50 -15.16 -2.51
N GLY A 190 -17.04 -15.78 -1.41
CA GLY A 190 -17.08 -15.16 -0.08
C GLY A 190 -16.27 -13.86 0.02
N ASN A 191 -15.05 -13.85 -0.51
CA ASN A 191 -14.18 -12.68 -0.56
C ASN A 191 -14.81 -11.55 -1.38
N SER A 192 -15.38 -11.89 -2.54
CA SER A 192 -16.00 -10.92 -3.44
C SER A 192 -17.26 -10.28 -2.83
N LEU A 193 -18.13 -11.10 -2.23
CA LEU A 193 -19.35 -10.60 -1.57
C LEU A 193 -19.01 -9.72 -0.36
N LEU A 194 -18.03 -10.14 0.44
CA LEU A 194 -17.62 -9.38 1.62
C LEU A 194 -16.84 -8.10 1.27
N ALA A 195 -16.19 -8.04 0.11
CA ALA A 195 -15.47 -6.86 -0.32
C ALA A 195 -16.40 -5.65 -0.54
N ILE A 196 -17.63 -5.88 -1.01
CA ILE A 196 -18.61 -4.81 -1.30
C ILE A 196 -18.84 -3.87 -0.11
N PRO A 197 -19.27 -4.35 1.08
CA PRO A 197 -19.44 -3.46 2.23
C PRO A 197 -18.11 -2.89 2.75
N LEU A 198 -16.98 -3.53 2.45
CA LEU A 198 -15.64 -3.06 2.84
C LEU A 198 -15.07 -1.97 1.91
N ILE A 199 -15.77 -1.65 0.81
CA ILE A 199 -15.43 -0.50 -0.04
C ILE A 199 -15.53 0.80 0.75
N VAL A 200 -16.56 0.96 1.59
CA VAL A 200 -16.78 2.19 2.38
C VAL A 200 -15.63 2.48 3.34
N PRO A 201 -15.23 1.57 4.25
CA PRO A 201 -14.05 1.81 5.09
C PRO A 201 -12.77 1.92 4.25
N GLY A 202 -12.67 1.19 3.12
CA GLY A 202 -11.57 1.33 2.17
C GLY A 202 -11.43 2.75 1.63
N PHE A 203 -12.54 3.35 1.19
CA PHE A 203 -12.62 4.74 0.73
C PHE A 203 -12.16 5.69 1.83
N LEU A 204 -12.70 5.56 3.05
CA LEU A 204 -12.34 6.44 4.17
C LEU A 204 -10.85 6.37 4.51
N ILE A 205 -10.28 5.17 4.51
CA ILE A 205 -8.85 4.96 4.76
C ILE A 205 -8.01 5.55 3.62
N ALA A 206 -8.42 5.34 2.37
CA ALA A 206 -7.72 5.90 1.21
C ALA A 206 -7.79 7.42 1.14
N SER A 207 -8.83 8.04 1.70
CA SER A 207 -8.96 9.50 1.82
C SER A 207 -8.15 10.09 2.98
N ALA A 208 -7.78 9.30 3.98
CA ALA A 208 -7.13 9.80 5.19
C ALA A 208 -5.84 10.61 4.94
N PRO A 209 -4.94 10.23 4.01
CA PRO A 209 -3.75 11.04 3.70
C PRO A 209 -4.11 12.45 3.22
N ASP A 210 -5.08 12.57 2.32
CA ASP A 210 -5.49 13.87 1.76
C ASP A 210 -6.14 14.75 2.85
N LEU A 211 -6.93 14.14 3.73
CA LEU A 211 -7.54 14.82 4.88
C LEU A 211 -6.48 15.32 5.88
N LEU A 212 -5.45 14.52 6.13
CA LEU A 212 -4.34 14.89 7.00
C LEU A 212 -3.49 15.99 6.37
N GLU A 213 -3.22 15.90 5.07
CA GLU A 213 -2.49 16.92 4.32
C GLU A 213 -3.24 18.25 4.35
N GLN A 214 -4.56 18.25 4.09
CA GLN A 214 -5.40 19.44 4.23
C GLN A 214 -5.33 20.00 5.65
N LEU A 215 -5.55 19.18 6.68
CA LEU A 215 -5.49 19.64 8.07
C LEU A 215 -4.14 20.28 8.42
N LEU A 216 -3.03 19.68 7.98
CA LEU A 216 -1.68 20.15 8.27
C LEU A 216 -1.32 21.44 7.51
N ILE A 217 -1.82 21.61 6.28
CA ILE A 217 -1.49 22.77 5.44
C ILE A 217 -2.44 23.96 5.70
N THR A 218 -3.75 23.72 5.74
CA THR A 218 -4.76 24.78 5.80
C THR A 218 -5.25 25.06 7.22
N GLY A 219 -5.02 24.15 8.17
CA GLY A 219 -5.54 24.23 9.53
C GLY A 219 -7.06 24.02 9.63
N SER A 220 -7.74 23.61 8.54
CA SER A 220 -9.19 23.39 8.53
C SER A 220 -9.61 22.23 7.61
N PHE A 221 -10.79 21.66 7.87
CA PHE A 221 -11.44 20.64 7.04
C PHE A 221 -12.49 21.23 6.06
N SER A 222 -12.43 22.53 5.77
CA SER A 222 -13.55 23.27 5.17
C SER A 222 -13.83 23.00 3.68
N GLY A 223 -13.28 21.93 3.09
CA GLY A 223 -13.41 21.60 1.66
C GLY A 223 -14.07 20.24 1.35
N ILE A 224 -14.74 19.59 2.31
CA ILE A 224 -15.16 18.17 2.18
C ILE A 224 -16.68 17.98 2.00
N LEU A 225 -17.41 18.99 1.52
CA LEU A 225 -18.76 18.82 0.97
C LEU A 225 -18.92 19.61 -0.32
#